data_AF-A0A5C9E7A2-F1
#
_entry.id   AF-A0A5C9E7A2-F1
#
_cell.length_a   1.000
_cell.length_b   1.000
_cell.length_c   1.000
_cell.angle_alpha   90.00
_cell.angle_beta   90.00
_cell.angle_gamma   90.00
#
_symmetry.space_group_name_H-M   'P 1'
#
loop_
_entity.id
_entity.type
_entity.pdbx_description
1 polymer ?
#
loop_
_entity_poly.entity_id
_entity_poly.type
_entity_poly.pdbx_seq_one_letter_code
_entity_poly.pdbx_strand_id
1 'polypeptide(L)' 'MAEKEIPDYTELTCTNLMLKLKIRLNKLSSGDSIEFHSNREQYDNIRKPFSKDPYSIENQKVGKNKYHIKISKKENKE' A
#
# COMPACT_ATOMS: atom_id res chain seq x y z
N MET A 1 15.08 -15.17 -12.28
CA MET A 1 14.35 -14.87 -11.03
C MET A 1 13.74 -13.51 -11.21
N ALA A 2 12.41 -13.37 -11.34
CA ALA A 2 11.81 -12.06 -11.55
C ALA A 2 11.78 -11.33 -10.20
N GLU A 3 12.73 -10.44 -9.97
CA GLU A 3 12.67 -9.47 -8.89
C GLU A 3 11.36 -8.69 -9.07
N LYS A 4 10.36 -8.95 -8.23
CA LYS A 4 9.15 -8.14 -8.19
C LYS A 4 9.57 -6.75 -7.74
N GLU A 5 9.84 -5.87 -8.69
CA GLU A 5 10.20 -4.48 -8.41
C GLU A 5 9.06 -3.83 -7.62
N ILE A 6 9.34 -3.50 -6.36
CA ILE A 6 8.40 -2.80 -5.49
C ILE A 6 8.30 -1.36 -5.99
N PRO A 7 7.14 -0.92 -6.52
CA PRO A 7 7.01 0.40 -7.12
C PRO A 7 7.28 1.50 -6.11
N ASP A 8 8.04 2.51 -6.51
CA ASP A 8 8.34 3.68 -5.69
C ASP A 8 7.35 4.81 -6.00
N TYR A 9 6.63 5.24 -4.97
CA TYR A 9 5.65 6.33 -5.06
C TYR A 9 6.06 7.54 -4.23
N THR A 10 7.29 7.61 -3.72
CA THR A 10 7.73 8.70 -2.84
C THR A 10 7.59 10.09 -3.47
N GLU A 11 7.66 10.18 -4.79
CA GLU A 11 7.49 11.41 -5.59
C GLU A 11 6.04 11.68 -6.06
N LEU A 12 5.11 10.75 -5.85
CA LEU A 12 3.71 10.98 -6.20
C LEU A 12 3.06 11.98 -5.23
N THR A 13 2.08 12.73 -5.73
CA THR A 13 1.18 13.47 -4.84
C THR A 13 0.29 12.49 -4.06
N CYS A 14 -0.14 12.87 -2.85
CA CYS A 14 -1.07 12.06 -2.04
C CYS A 14 -2.32 11.66 -2.83
N THR A 15 -2.89 12.58 -3.62
CA THR A 15 -4.06 12.32 -4.46
C THR A 15 -3.79 11.22 -5.50
N ASN A 16 -2.67 11.30 -6.22
CA ASN A 16 -2.31 10.32 -7.23
C ASN A 16 -2.03 8.93 -6.63
N LEU A 17 -1.39 8.90 -5.45
CA LEU A 17 -1.19 7.67 -4.70
C LEU A 17 -2.54 7.04 -4.31
N MET A 18 -3.45 7.82 -3.71
CA MET A 18 -4.77 7.33 -3.30
C MET A 18 -5.57 6.78 -4.47
N LEU A 19 -5.57 7.45 -5.63
CA LEU A 19 -6.24 6.97 -6.84
C LEU A 19 -5.66 5.64 -7.32
N LYS A 20 -4.33 5.52 -7.39
CA LYS A 20 -3.65 4.26 -7.76
C LYS A 20 -3.98 3.13 -6.79
N LEU A 21 -3.94 3.40 -5.48
CA LEU A 21 -4.27 2.40 -4.45
C LEU A 21 -5.71 1.96 -4.57
N LYS A 22 -6.66 2.88 -4.76
CA LYS A 22 -8.08 2.54 -4.92
C LYS A 22 -8.31 1.60 -6.10
N ILE A 23 -7.65 1.86 -7.24
CA ILE A 23 -7.75 1.00 -8.43
C ILE A 23 -7.11 -0.38 -8.17
N ARG A 24 -5.93 -0.43 -7.54
CA ARG A 24 -5.23 -1.69 -7.27
C ARG A 24 -5.96 -2.55 -6.23
N LEU A 25 -6.39 -1.95 -5.13
CA LEU A 25 -7.11 -2.65 -4.06
C LEU A 25 -8.46 -3.19 -4.53
N ASN A 26 -9.18 -2.45 -5.40
CA ASN A 26 -10.43 -2.93 -5.98
C ASN A 26 -10.23 -4.16 -6.89
N LYS A 27 -9.04 -4.31 -7.47
CA LYS A 27 -8.66 -5.49 -8.29
C LYS A 27 -7.94 -6.58 -7.48
N LEU A 28 -7.72 -6.37 -6.18
CA LEU A 28 -6.97 -7.28 -5.33
C LEU A 28 -7.88 -8.45 -4.90
N SER A 29 -7.43 -9.67 -5.15
CA SER A 29 -8.13 -10.87 -4.67
C SER A 29 -8.01 -11.00 -3.15
N SER A 30 -8.94 -11.73 -2.55
CA SER A 30 -8.85 -12.06 -1.12
C SER A 30 -7.60 -12.90 -0.87
N GLY A 31 -6.81 -12.54 0.15
CA GLY A 31 -5.52 -13.19 0.43
C GLY A 31 -4.32 -12.61 -0.31
N ASP A 32 -4.53 -11.77 -1.35
CA ASP A 32 -3.43 -11.08 -2.03
C ASP A 32 -2.95 -9.84 -1.26
N SER A 33 -1.73 -9.40 -1.56
CA SER A 33 -1.15 -8.17 -1.04
C SER A 33 -0.49 -7.33 -2.13
N ILE A 34 -0.52 -6.01 -1.96
CA ILE A 34 0.25 -5.05 -2.75
C ILE A 34 1.36 -4.44 -1.90
N GLU A 35 2.52 -4.25 -2.51
CA GLU A 35 3.70 -3.65 -1.89
C GLU A 35 4.13 -2.43 -2.70
N PHE A 36 4.55 -1.36 -2.02
CA PHE A 36 5.07 -0.13 -2.65
C PHE A 36 5.89 0.70 -1.65
N HIS A 37 6.73 1.60 -2.14
CA HIS A 37 7.39 2.59 -1.29
C HIS A 37 6.62 3.90 -1.25
N SER A 38 6.47 4.48 -0.07
CA SER A 38 5.93 5.81 0.14
C SER A 38 6.81 6.62 1.08
N ASN A 39 6.56 7.93 1.16
CA ASN A 39 7.11 8.76 2.22
C ASN A 39 6.19 8.74 3.46
N ARG A 40 6.61 9.41 4.54
CA ARG A 40 5.86 9.47 5.80
C ARG A 40 4.49 10.14 5.66
N GLU A 41 4.43 11.25 4.94
CA GLU A 41 3.21 12.05 4.78
C GLU A 41 2.15 11.27 4.01
N GLN A 42 2.55 10.65 2.90
CA GLN A 42 1.73 9.75 2.12
C GLN A 42 1.18 8.62 2.98
N TYR A 43 2.03 7.96 3.78
CA TYR A 43 1.61 6.88 4.67
C TYR A 43 0.52 7.34 5.66
N ASP A 44 0.68 8.51 6.27
CA ASP A 44 -0.30 9.05 7.23
C ASP A 44 -1.67 9.30 6.57
N ASN A 45 -1.66 9.77 5.31
CA ASN A 45 -2.86 10.01 4.53
C ASN A 45 -3.56 8.71 4.09
N ILE A 46 -2.80 7.67 3.74
CA ILE A 46 -3.38 6.40 3.24
C ILE A 46 -3.77 5.43 4.36
N ARG A 47 -3.10 5.47 5.53
CA ARG A 47 -3.37 4.48 6.59
C ARG A 47 -4.83 4.54 7.06
N LYS A 48 -5.41 5.73 7.23
CA LYS A 48 -6.78 5.87 7.74
C LYS A 48 -7.84 5.31 6.78
N PRO A 49 -7.83 5.65 5.47
CA PRO A 49 -8.82 5.12 4.53
C PRO A 49 -8.60 3.65 4.17
N PHE A 50 -7.34 3.16 4.15
CA PHE A 50 -7.01 1.82 3.65
C PHE A 50 -6.66 0.79 4.74
N SER A 51 -6.64 1.16 6.03
CA SER A 51 -6.53 0.22 7.17
C SER A 51 -7.88 -0.31 7.66
N LYS A 52 -8.94 -0.13 6.88
CA LYS A 52 -10.29 -0.60 7.22
C LYS A 52 -10.54 -1.94 6.57
N ASP A 53 -11.39 -2.72 7.22
CA ASP A 53 -11.86 -4.00 6.70
C ASP A 53 -12.40 -3.86 5.26
N PRO A 54 -12.02 -4.75 4.32
CA PRO A 54 -11.29 -6.02 4.49
C PRO A 54 -9.76 -5.90 4.34
N TYR A 55 -9.16 -4.73 4.49
CA TYR A 55 -7.72 -4.52 4.25
C TYR A 55 -6.93 -4.34 5.56
N SER A 56 -5.69 -4.82 5.55
CA SER A 56 -4.68 -4.59 6.58
C SER A 56 -3.48 -3.88 5.96
N ILE A 57 -2.95 -2.86 6.64
CA ILE A 57 -1.77 -2.11 6.17
C ILE A 57 -0.62 -2.27 7.16
N GLU A 58 0.55 -2.59 6.63
CA GLU A 58 1.81 -2.71 7.34
C GLU A 58 2.79 -1.68 6.76
N ASN A 59 3.66 -1.13 7.61
CA ASN A 59 4.73 -0.25 7.16
C ASN A 59 6.06 -0.69 7.77
N GLN A 60 7.13 -0.54 6.99
CA GLN A 60 8.50 -0.73 7.44
C GLN A 60 9.34 0.44 6.95
N LYS A 61 10.04 1.11 7.87
CA LYS A 61 10.97 2.18 7.50
C LYS A 61 12.19 1.58 6.83
N VAL A 62 12.46 1.99 5.59
CA VAL A 62 13.61 1.49 4.78
C VAL A 62 14.63 2.60 4.47
N GLY A 63 14.36 3.85 4.85
CA GLY A 63 15.28 4.97 4.65
C GLY A 63 14.89 6.23 5.42
N LYS A 64 15.56 7.36 5.13
CA LYS A 64 15.39 8.63 5.84
C LYS A 64 13.98 9.23 5.69
N ASN A 65 13.38 9.11 4.50
CA ASN A 65 11.99 9.50 4.21
C ASN A 65 11.30 8.47 3.30
N LYS A 66 11.62 7.19 3.49
CA LYS A 66 11.15 6.09 2.66
C LYS A 66 10.64 4.95 3.53
N TYR A 67 9.41 4.55 3.28
CA TYR A 67 8.68 3.50 3.97
C TYR A 67 8.22 2.49 2.95
N HIS A 68 8.52 1.22 3.19
CA HIS A 68 7.89 0.12 2.49
C HIS A 68 6.51 -0.08 3.10
N ILE A 69 5.47 0.09 2.29
CA ILE A 69 4.08 -0.16 2.66
C ILE A 69 3.60 -1.45 2.02
N LYS A 70 2.98 -2.31 2.82
CA LYS A 70 2.30 -3.52 2.37
C LYS A 70 0.83 -3.42 2.74
N ILE A 71 -0.07 -3.60 1.77
CA ILE A 71 -1.51 -3.66 2.01
C ILE A 71 -2.02 -5.02 1.59
N SER A 72 -2.55 -5.77 2.53
CA SER A 72 -3.05 -7.14 2.36
C SER A 72 -4.57 -7.14 2.46
N LYS A 73 -5.26 -7.80 1.54
CA LYS A 73 -6.70 -8.04 1.66
C LYS A 73 -6.91 -9.29 2.50
N LYS A 74 -7.56 -9.15 3.65
CA LYS A 74 -7.89 -10.27 4.53
C LYS A 74 -8.69 -11.29 3.72
N GLU A 75 -8.29 -12.55 3.84
CA GLU A 75 -9.09 -13.66 3.35
C GLU A 75 -10.31 -13.77 4.27
N ASN A 76 -11.49 -13.39 3.77
CA ASN A 76 -12.74 -13.70 4.47
C ASN A 76 -12.86 -15.24 4.44
N LYS A 77 -12.41 -15.91 5.49
CA LYS A 77 -12.83 -17.27 5.79
C LYS A 77 -14.22 -17.15 6.39
N GLU A 78 -15.23 -17.15 5.53
CA GLU A 78 -16.58 -17.60 5.89
C GLU A 78 -16.60 -19.13 5.96
#